data_AF-A0A0N1CA62-F1
#
_entry.id   AF-A0A0N1CA62-F1
#
_cell.length_a   1.000
_cell.length_b   1.000
_cell.length_c   1.000
_cell.angle_alpha   90.00
_cell.angle_beta   90.00
_cell.angle_gamma   90.00
#
_symmetry.space_group_name_H-M   'P 1'
#
loop_
_entity.id
_entity.type
_entity.pdbx_description
1 polymer ?
#
loop_
_entity_poly.entity_id
_entity_poly.type
_entity_poly.pdbx_seq_one_letter_code
_entity_poly.pdbx_strand_id
1 'polypeptide(L)'
;MMVDDTNQTPDPDAAAKLKAAEEEAAKLKAAEEEAAKLKAAEEEARIEAKARELVAKQEAERAAAAQAAADKRRKAREARIARRGPEDAQAFAKERVRSLSEAVHRAVPYEARQHGWMAIPPEHPLNEQEHDVPDAVFRVLGRDWLLRFADGRLVEIIRATPRMDPSDYIEFA
;
A
#
# COMPACT_ATOMS: atom_id res chain seq x y z
N MET A 1 -0.92 -61.11 -76.87
CA MET A 1 -1.17 -59.76 -76.32
C MET A 1 -2.56 -59.76 -75.70
N MET A 2 -2.65 -59.98 -74.39
CA MET A 2 -3.89 -59.76 -73.62
C MET A 2 -3.51 -58.70 -72.60
N VAL A 3 -3.96 -57.47 -72.86
CA VAL A 3 -3.84 -56.35 -71.94
C VAL A 3 -5.23 -56.27 -71.31
N ASP A 4 -5.41 -56.94 -70.18
CA ASP A 4 -6.55 -56.69 -69.30
C ASP A 4 -6.29 -55.36 -68.61
N ASP A 5 -6.62 -54.29 -69.33
CA ASP A 5 -6.66 -52.92 -68.82
C ASP A 5 -7.92 -52.82 -67.96
N THR A 6 -7.85 -53.29 -66.72
CA THR A 6 -8.81 -52.98 -65.66
C THR A 6 -8.68 -51.50 -65.31
N ASN A 7 -9.16 -50.64 -66.21
CA ASN A 7 -9.42 -49.25 -65.94
C ASN A 7 -10.66 -49.14 -65.05
N GLN A 8 -10.45 -49.47 -63.77
CA GLN A 8 -11.44 -49.35 -62.71
C GLN A 8 -11.56 -47.87 -62.38
N THR A 9 -12.39 -47.16 -63.16
CA THR A 9 -12.73 -45.76 -62.91
C THR A 9 -13.26 -45.67 -61.47
N PRO A 10 -12.61 -44.90 -60.58
CA PRO A 10 -13.07 -44.80 -59.20
C PRO A 10 -14.46 -44.16 -59.19
N ASP A 11 -15.42 -44.87 -58.62
CA ASP A 11 -16.80 -44.43 -58.49
C ASP A 11 -16.83 -43.07 -57.75
N PRO A 12 -17.22 -41.97 -58.42
CA PRO A 12 -17.10 -40.61 -57.86
C PRO A 12 -17.95 -40.44 -56.59
N ASP A 13 -18.98 -41.27 -56.42
CA ASP A 13 -19.88 -41.30 -55.27
C ASP A 13 -19.19 -41.85 -54.00
N ALA A 14 -18.29 -42.82 -54.15
CA ALA A 14 -17.49 -43.36 -53.05
C ALA A 14 -16.41 -42.36 -52.60
N ALA A 15 -15.79 -41.65 -53.54
CA ALA A 15 -14.81 -40.60 -53.24
C ALA A 15 -15.45 -39.38 -52.55
N ALA A 16 -16.68 -39.02 -52.91
CA ALA A 16 -17.42 -37.92 -52.27
C ALA A 16 -17.82 -38.26 -50.82
N LYS A 17 -18.26 -39.49 -50.56
CA LYS A 17 -18.64 -39.94 -49.20
C LYS A 17 -17.44 -40.02 -48.24
N LEU A 18 -16.27 -40.43 -48.73
CA LEU A 18 -15.04 -40.43 -47.93
C LEU A 18 -14.61 -39.01 -47.53
N LYS A 19 -14.62 -38.06 -48.47
CA LYS A 19 -14.32 -36.65 -48.18
C LYS A 19 -15.27 -36.03 -47.16
N ALA A 20 -16.57 -36.32 -47.27
CA ALA A 20 -17.57 -35.82 -46.32
C ALA A 20 -17.34 -36.37 -44.90
N ALA A 21 -17.00 -37.66 -44.78
CA ALA A 21 -16.69 -38.28 -43.49
C ALA A 21 -15.39 -37.74 -42.86
N GLU A 22 -14.35 -37.47 -43.66
CA GLU A 22 -13.12 -36.84 -43.18
C GLU A 22 -13.35 -35.40 -42.70
N GLU A 23 -14.21 -34.63 -43.37
CA GLU A 23 -14.51 -33.25 -42.97
C GLU A 23 -15.31 -33.17 -41.67
N GLU A 24 -16.26 -34.08 -41.44
CA GLU A 24 -16.95 -34.19 -40.14
C GLU A 24 -16.01 -34.66 -39.02
N ALA A 25 -15.11 -35.61 -39.29
CA ALA A 25 -14.11 -36.04 -38.33
C ALA A 25 -13.15 -34.89 -37.95
N ALA A 26 -12.78 -34.03 -38.91
CA ALA A 26 -11.96 -32.85 -38.65
C ALA A 26 -12.69 -31.80 -37.79
N LYS A 27 -13.99 -31.57 -38.03
CA LYS A 27 -14.82 -30.65 -37.24
C LYS A 27 -14.99 -31.12 -35.78
N LEU A 28 -15.22 -32.42 -35.58
CA LEU A 28 -15.33 -33.00 -34.22
C LEU A 28 -14.02 -32.84 -33.44
N LYS A 29 -12.88 -33.12 -34.08
CA LYS A 29 -11.57 -33.01 -33.43
C LYS A 29 -11.21 -31.56 -33.07
N ALA A 30 -11.57 -30.61 -33.93
CA ALA A 30 -11.40 -29.18 -33.65
C ALA A 30 -12.29 -28.72 -32.47
N ALA A 31 -13.54 -29.20 -32.40
CA ALA A 31 -14.45 -28.89 -31.30
C ALA A 31 -13.97 -29.46 -29.95
N GLU A 32 -13.39 -30.67 -29.93
CA GLU A 32 -12.80 -31.24 -28.72
C GLU A 32 -11.57 -30.46 -28.25
N GLU A 33 -10.72 -29.98 -29.16
CA GLU A 33 -9.53 -29.19 -28.81
C GLU A 33 -9.90 -27.81 -28.25
N GLU A 34 -10.92 -27.14 -28.79
CA GLU A 34 -11.45 -25.90 -28.20
C GLU A 34 -12.08 -26.14 -26.83
N ALA A 35 -12.84 -27.23 -26.65
CA ALA A 35 -13.42 -27.59 -25.36
C ALA A 35 -12.34 -27.87 -24.31
N ALA A 36 -11.21 -28.48 -24.70
CA ALA A 36 -10.05 -28.69 -23.83
C ALA A 36 -9.36 -27.37 -23.44
N LYS A 37 -9.20 -26.43 -24.39
CA LYS A 37 -8.63 -25.10 -24.13
C LYS A 37 -9.48 -24.27 -23.17
N LEU A 38 -10.82 -24.29 -23.34
CA LEU A 38 -11.74 -23.59 -22.45
C LEU A 38 -11.67 -24.12 -21.02
N LYS A 39 -11.63 -25.46 -20.84
CA LYS A 39 -11.49 -26.07 -19.51
C LYS A 39 -10.16 -25.70 -18.84
N ALA A 40 -9.06 -25.68 -19.59
CA ALA A 40 -7.76 -25.28 -19.07
C ALA A 40 -7.75 -23.81 -18.63
N ALA A 41 -8.32 -22.91 -19.45
CA ALA A 41 -8.44 -21.50 -19.12
C ALA A 41 -9.33 -21.24 -17.89
N GLU A 42 -10.42 -22.00 -17.73
CA GLU A 42 -11.29 -21.91 -16.55
C GLU A 42 -10.57 -22.36 -15.27
N GLU A 43 -9.77 -23.42 -15.36
CA GLU A 43 -8.97 -23.91 -14.23
C GLU A 43 -7.86 -22.92 -13.83
N GLU A 44 -7.16 -22.33 -14.80
CA GLU A 44 -6.18 -21.27 -14.54
C GLU A 44 -6.82 -20.04 -13.88
N ALA A 45 -7.96 -19.58 -14.40
CA ALA A 45 -8.71 -18.46 -13.81
C ALA A 45 -9.13 -18.75 -12.36
N ARG A 46 -9.52 -20.00 -12.06
CA ARG A 46 -9.88 -20.42 -10.71
C ARG A 46 -8.67 -20.47 -9.77
N ILE A 47 -7.52 -20.94 -10.26
CA ILE A 47 -6.27 -20.96 -9.49
C ILE A 47 -5.83 -19.52 -9.20
N GLU A 48 -5.90 -18.63 -10.20
CA GLU A 48 -5.54 -17.23 -10.05
C GLU A 48 -6.47 -16.51 -9.05
N ALA A 49 -7.78 -16.73 -9.16
CA ALA A 49 -8.74 -16.16 -8.21
C ALA A 49 -8.46 -16.62 -6.77
N LYS A 50 -8.15 -17.91 -6.58
CA LYS A 50 -7.81 -18.46 -5.26
C LYS A 50 -6.47 -17.93 -4.75
N ALA A 51 -5.47 -17.76 -5.61
CA ALA A 51 -4.19 -17.15 -5.24
C ALA A 51 -4.38 -15.69 -4.80
N ARG A 52 -5.17 -14.91 -5.53
CA ARG A 52 -5.52 -13.53 -5.17
C ARG A 52 -6.27 -13.46 -3.84
N GLU A 53 -7.20 -14.38 -3.58
CA GLU A 53 -7.91 -14.46 -2.30
C GLU A 53 -6.95 -14.73 -1.12
N LEU A 54 -5.99 -15.65 -1.30
CA LEU A 54 -4.99 -15.94 -0.27
C LEU A 54 -4.07 -14.75 -0.01
N VAL A 55 -3.66 -14.03 -1.05
CA VAL A 55 -2.85 -12.81 -0.91
C VAL A 55 -3.67 -11.75 -0.16
N ALA A 56 -4.91 -11.49 -0.57
CA ALA A 56 -5.78 -10.53 0.09
C ALA A 56 -6.01 -10.89 1.57
N LYS A 57 -6.17 -12.17 1.89
CA LYS A 57 -6.30 -12.64 3.28
C LYS A 57 -5.01 -12.43 4.07
N GLN A 58 -3.85 -12.73 3.50
CA GLN A 58 -2.57 -12.47 4.17
C GLN A 58 -2.33 -10.97 4.38
N GLU A 59 -2.66 -10.13 3.42
CA GLU A 59 -2.56 -8.68 3.55
C GLU A 59 -3.50 -8.15 4.64
N ALA A 60 -4.74 -8.63 4.69
CA ALA A 60 -5.69 -8.28 5.74
C ALA A 60 -5.19 -8.72 7.13
N GLU A 61 -4.62 -9.92 7.26
CA GLU A 61 -4.05 -10.41 8.52
C GLU A 61 -2.84 -9.58 8.96
N ARG A 62 -1.94 -9.24 8.02
CA ARG A 62 -0.80 -8.36 8.28
C ARG A 62 -1.24 -6.96 8.69
N ALA A 63 -2.25 -6.40 8.03
CA ALA A 63 -2.82 -5.11 8.38
C ALA A 63 -3.45 -5.13 9.78
N ALA A 64 -4.22 -6.18 10.11
CA ALA A 64 -4.80 -6.35 11.44
C ALA A 64 -3.72 -6.52 12.53
N ALA A 65 -2.68 -7.29 12.27
CA ALA A 65 -1.55 -7.46 13.19
C ALA A 65 -0.78 -6.14 13.39
N ALA A 66 -0.56 -5.36 12.33
CA ALA A 66 0.06 -4.04 12.41
C ALA A 66 -0.80 -3.07 13.24
N GLN A 67 -2.12 -3.08 13.05
CA GLN A 67 -3.05 -2.26 13.81
C GLN A 67 -3.04 -2.64 15.30
N ALA A 68 -3.13 -3.94 15.62
CA ALA A 68 -3.06 -4.41 17.00
C ALA A 68 -1.73 -4.05 17.69
N ALA A 69 -0.61 -4.10 16.95
CA ALA A 69 0.69 -3.67 17.45
C ALA A 69 0.74 -2.16 17.71
N ALA A 70 0.15 -1.34 16.83
CA ALA A 70 0.02 0.10 17.01
C ALA A 70 -0.84 0.45 18.24
N ASP A 71 -1.98 -0.20 18.41
CA ASP A 71 -2.86 -0.02 19.57
C ASP A 71 -2.16 -0.38 20.89
N LYS A 72 -1.38 -1.46 20.90
CA LYS A 72 -0.59 -1.86 22.07
C LYS A 72 0.46 -0.82 22.42
N ARG A 73 1.16 -0.26 21.42
CA ARG A 73 2.14 0.82 21.62
C ARG A 73 1.48 2.07 22.17
N ARG A 74 0.35 2.48 21.58
CA ARG A 74 -0.44 3.62 22.05
C ARG A 74 -0.84 3.46 23.52
N LYS A 75 -1.42 2.31 23.90
CA LYS A 75 -1.81 2.04 25.30
C LYS A 75 -0.61 2.05 26.25
N ALA A 76 0.52 1.47 25.85
CA ALA A 76 1.74 1.48 26.65
C ALA A 76 2.29 2.90 26.85
N ARG A 77 2.19 3.75 25.82
CA ARG A 77 2.56 5.17 25.88
C ARG A 77 1.62 5.96 26.77
N GLU A 78 0.32 5.83 26.59
CA GLU A 78 -0.69 6.48 27.45
C GLU A 78 -0.45 6.10 28.92
N ALA A 79 -0.14 4.84 29.22
CA ALA A 79 0.23 4.41 30.56
C ALA A 79 1.54 5.04 31.07
N ARG A 80 2.54 5.24 30.20
CA ARG A 80 3.80 5.91 30.57
C ARG A 80 3.58 7.39 30.88
N ILE A 81 2.78 8.07 30.05
CA ILE A 81 2.40 9.46 30.25
C ILE A 81 1.59 9.58 31.55
N ALA A 82 0.61 8.71 31.77
CA ALA A 82 -0.21 8.71 32.99
C ALA A 82 0.58 8.43 34.27
N ARG A 83 1.70 7.70 34.19
CA ARG A 83 2.62 7.50 35.31
C ARG A 83 3.46 8.75 35.62
N ARG A 84 3.71 9.61 34.64
CA ARG A 84 4.26 10.95 34.86
C ARG A 84 3.10 11.82 35.36
N GLY A 85 3.30 12.58 36.43
CA GLY A 85 2.30 13.58 36.82
C GLY A 85 2.02 14.53 35.64
N PRO A 86 0.84 15.17 35.57
CA PRO A 86 0.48 16.07 34.46
C PRO A 86 1.49 17.21 34.29
N GLU A 87 2.10 17.69 35.39
CA GLU A 87 3.14 18.71 35.36
C GLU A 87 4.47 18.19 34.78
N ASP A 88 4.90 16.99 35.17
CA ASP A 88 6.11 16.34 34.63
C ASP A 88 5.96 16.00 33.14
N ALA A 89 4.76 15.61 32.71
CA ALA A 89 4.46 15.32 31.31
C ALA A 89 4.53 16.59 30.46
N GLN A 90 3.98 17.72 30.95
CA GLN A 90 4.08 19.01 30.26
C GLN A 90 5.51 19.54 30.21
N ALA A 91 6.25 19.48 31.32
CA ALA A 91 7.65 19.90 31.37
C ALA A 91 8.51 19.11 30.38
N PHE A 92 8.33 17.79 30.33
CA PHE A 92 9.00 16.93 29.37
C PHE A 92 8.62 17.25 27.92
N ALA A 93 7.33 17.43 27.62
CA ALA A 93 6.86 17.80 26.29
C ALA A 93 7.45 19.13 25.85
N LYS A 94 7.48 20.13 26.74
CA LYS A 94 8.10 21.45 26.48
C LYS A 94 9.58 21.32 26.15
N GLU A 95 10.34 20.54 26.92
CA GLU A 95 11.77 20.31 26.67
C GLU A 95 12.00 19.62 25.31
N ARG A 96 11.19 18.60 24.99
CA ARG A 96 11.30 17.86 23.72
C ARG A 96 10.96 18.72 22.52
N VAL A 97 9.87 19.47 22.58
CA VAL A 97 9.46 20.42 21.53
C VAL A 97 10.51 21.50 21.33
N ARG A 98 11.11 22.03 22.40
CA ARG A 98 12.20 23.01 22.32
C ARG A 98 13.43 22.43 21.61
N SER A 99 13.87 21.24 22.02
CA SER A 99 15.01 20.54 21.41
C SER A 99 14.80 20.27 19.91
N LEU A 100 13.62 19.78 19.53
CA LEU A 100 13.26 19.57 18.13
C LEU A 100 13.19 20.88 17.35
N SER A 101 12.62 21.93 17.92
CA SER A 101 12.55 23.24 17.28
C SER A 101 13.95 23.80 17.03
N GLU A 102 14.91 23.57 17.94
CA GLU A 102 16.31 23.90 17.71
C GLU A 102 16.92 23.09 16.57
N ALA A 103 16.70 21.77 16.53
CA ALA A 103 17.20 20.91 15.47
C ALA A 103 16.65 21.34 14.10
N VAL A 104 15.33 21.56 14.02
CA VAL A 104 14.65 22.07 12.83
C VAL A 104 15.18 23.44 12.45
N HIS A 105 15.39 24.35 13.39
CA HIS A 105 15.91 25.68 13.05
C HIS A 105 17.37 25.64 12.55
N ARG A 106 18.23 24.81 13.16
CA ARG A 106 19.63 24.66 12.71
C ARG A 106 19.71 24.07 11.30
N ALA A 107 18.84 23.12 11.00
CA ALA A 107 18.83 22.40 9.74
C ALA A 107 17.40 22.33 9.19
N VAL A 108 16.83 23.48 8.85
CA VAL A 108 15.47 23.51 8.28
C VAL A 108 15.49 22.68 7.01
N PRO A 109 14.64 21.64 6.89
CA PRO A 109 14.60 20.83 5.69
C PRO A 109 14.36 21.68 4.44
N TYR A 110 14.99 21.30 3.32
CA TYR A 110 14.93 22.09 2.09
C TYR A 110 13.48 22.25 1.61
N GLU A 111 12.68 21.18 1.64
CA GLU A 111 11.27 21.23 1.21
C GLU A 111 10.45 22.19 2.07
N ALA A 112 10.66 22.18 3.39
CA ALA A 112 10.00 23.11 4.31
C ALA A 112 10.34 24.57 3.95
N ARG A 113 11.60 24.88 3.60
CA ARG A 113 12.00 26.24 3.18
C ARG A 113 11.32 26.69 1.89
N GLN A 114 11.19 25.79 0.90
CA GLN A 114 10.62 26.12 -0.40
C GLN A 114 9.10 26.32 -0.32
N HIS A 115 8.41 25.41 0.35
CA HIS A 115 6.94 25.37 0.34
C HIS A 115 6.30 25.99 1.58
N GLY A 116 7.10 26.28 2.62
CA GLY A 116 6.59 26.71 3.91
C GLY A 116 5.93 25.58 4.69
N TRP A 117 6.00 24.34 4.23
CA TRP A 117 5.53 23.16 4.95
C TRP A 117 6.27 21.91 4.46
N MET A 118 6.33 20.88 5.29
CA MET A 118 6.88 19.58 4.95
C MET A 118 6.24 18.49 5.81
N ALA A 119 5.78 17.42 5.16
CA ALA A 119 5.42 16.18 5.85
C ALA A 119 6.69 15.41 6.21
N ILE A 120 6.76 14.94 7.46
CA ILE A 120 7.90 14.21 8.00
C ILE A 120 7.56 12.72 7.99
N PRO A 121 8.22 11.90 7.15
CA PRO A 121 7.95 10.48 7.12
C PRO A 121 8.32 9.82 8.46
N PRO A 122 7.72 8.68 8.80
CA PRO A 122 8.02 7.98 10.06
C PRO A 122 9.48 7.54 10.18
N GLU A 123 10.17 7.41 9.05
CA GLU A 123 11.59 7.01 8.94
C GLU A 123 12.55 8.20 8.97
N HIS A 124 12.04 9.44 9.05
CA HIS A 124 12.88 10.64 9.03
C HIS A 124 13.82 10.68 10.26
N PRO A 125 15.05 11.20 10.15
CA PRO A 125 15.98 11.33 11.28
C PRO A 125 15.39 12.08 12.50
N LEU A 126 14.52 13.06 12.24
CA LEU A 126 13.79 13.79 13.29
C LEU A 126 12.81 12.91 14.08
N ASN A 127 12.50 11.70 13.62
CA ASN A 127 11.65 10.69 14.26
C ASN A 127 12.43 9.45 14.74
N GLU A 128 13.77 9.46 14.70
CA GLU A 128 14.61 8.34 15.20
C GLU A 128 14.31 7.99 16.67
N GLN A 129 13.83 8.97 17.44
CA GLN A 129 13.36 8.77 18.80
C GLN A 129 11.87 9.07 18.87
N GLU A 130 11.12 8.21 19.54
CA GLU A 130 9.74 8.49 19.94
C GLU A 130 9.79 9.63 20.96
N HIS A 131 9.16 10.76 20.64
CA HIS A 131 9.31 11.99 21.45
C HIS A 131 8.38 11.99 22.66
N ASP A 132 7.41 11.07 22.68
CA ASP A 132 6.33 10.98 23.67
C ASP A 132 5.54 12.30 23.82
N VAL A 133 5.67 13.24 22.87
CA VAL A 133 4.99 14.55 22.87
C VAL A 133 3.50 14.37 22.55
N PRO A 134 2.57 14.98 23.31
CA PRO A 134 1.14 14.91 23.04
C PRO A 134 0.79 15.33 21.61
N ASP A 135 -0.31 14.78 21.10
CA ASP A 135 -0.76 15.06 19.74
C ASP A 135 -1.34 16.48 19.69
N ALA A 136 -0.55 17.41 19.16
CA ALA A 136 -0.91 18.80 19.00
C ALA A 136 0.07 19.50 18.04
N VAL A 137 -0.25 20.73 17.67
CA VAL A 137 0.67 21.64 16.98
C VAL A 137 1.32 22.53 18.03
N PHE A 138 2.64 22.67 17.99
CA PHE A 138 3.37 23.50 18.93
C PHE A 138 4.16 24.60 18.22
N ARG A 139 4.18 25.78 18.85
CA ARG A 139 5.00 26.93 18.46
C ARG A 139 6.00 27.23 19.57
N VAL A 140 7.26 27.39 19.20
CA VAL A 140 8.29 27.91 20.11
C VAL A 140 8.46 29.39 19.83
N LEU A 141 8.36 30.24 20.86
CA LEU A 141 8.51 31.68 20.70
C LEU A 141 9.88 32.03 20.11
N GLY A 142 9.89 33.02 19.22
CA GLY A 142 11.10 33.42 18.48
C GLY A 142 11.53 32.46 17.36
N ARG A 143 10.70 31.47 17.02
CA ARG A 143 10.93 30.56 15.89
C ARG A 143 9.85 30.70 14.83
N ASP A 144 10.26 30.58 13.56
CA ASP A 144 9.38 30.69 12.39
C ASP A 144 8.67 29.38 12.01
N TRP A 145 8.79 28.33 12.83
CA TRP A 145 8.30 26.99 12.50
C TRP A 145 7.41 26.42 13.61
N LEU A 146 6.27 25.89 13.19
CA LEU A 146 5.32 25.09 13.94
C LEU A 146 5.65 23.62 13.75
N LEU A 147 5.55 22.84 14.82
CA LEU A 147 5.82 21.42 14.84
C LEU A 147 4.54 20.68 15.18
N ARG A 148 4.06 19.83 14.28
CA ARG A 148 2.87 19.00 14.51
C ARG A 148 3.27 17.60 14.93
N PHE A 149 2.67 17.14 16.02
CA PHE A 149 2.85 15.79 16.51
C PHE A 149 1.58 14.97 16.38
N ALA A 150 1.76 13.69 16.03
CA ALA A 150 0.71 12.68 16.07
C ALA A 150 1.34 11.35 16.50
N ASP A 151 0.64 10.59 17.33
CA ASP A 151 1.13 9.33 17.90
C ASP A 151 2.52 9.46 18.55
N GLY A 152 2.82 10.61 19.17
CA GLY A 152 4.11 10.85 19.83
C GLY A 152 5.29 11.12 18.89
N ARG A 153 5.05 11.35 17.60
CA ARG A 153 6.08 11.59 16.58
C ARG A 153 5.85 12.91 15.87
N LEU A 154 6.91 13.51 15.35
CA LEU A 154 6.82 14.71 14.51
C LEU A 154 6.31 14.29 13.13
N VAL A 155 5.14 14.78 12.74
CA VAL A 155 4.53 14.43 11.45
C VAL A 155 4.59 15.57 10.43
N GLU A 156 4.62 16.82 10.88
CA GLU A 156 4.69 17.96 9.96
C GLU A 156 5.49 19.11 10.57
N ILE A 157 6.18 19.84 9.70
CA ILE A 157 6.82 21.11 10.01
C ILE A 157 6.15 22.17 9.13
N ILE A 158 5.62 23.24 9.74
CA ILE A 158 4.85 24.28 9.04
C ILE A 158 5.46 25.63 9.36
N ARG A 159 5.63 26.50 8.36
CA ARG A 159 6.11 27.86 8.57
C ARG A 159 5.01 28.66 9.25
N ALA A 160 5.34 29.28 10.38
CA ALA A 160 4.44 30.17 11.09
C ALA A 160 4.11 31.37 10.19
N THR A 161 2.82 31.61 9.98
CA THR A 161 2.34 32.79 9.26
C THR A 161 1.57 33.70 10.22
N PRO A 162 1.58 35.04 10.03
CA PRO A 162 0.86 35.96 10.90
C PRO A 162 -0.67 35.85 10.83
N ARG A 163 -1.21 34.99 9.95
CA ARG A 163 -2.65 34.76 9.78
C ARG A 163 -3.17 33.53 10.52
N MET A 164 -2.30 32.74 11.15
CA MET A 164 -2.73 31.56 11.90
C MET A 164 -3.41 31.96 13.21
N ASP A 165 -4.48 31.26 13.55
CA ASP A 165 -5.21 31.52 14.79
C ASP A 165 -4.41 30.96 15.97
N PRO A 166 -4.26 31.70 17.08
CA PRO A 166 -3.59 31.19 18.28
C PRO A 166 -4.23 29.91 18.84
N SER A 167 -5.49 29.64 18.51
CA SER A 167 -6.19 28.40 18.90
C SER A 167 -5.70 27.17 18.13
N ASP A 168 -5.00 27.35 17.01
CA ASP A 168 -4.51 26.26 16.16
C ASP A 168 -3.22 25.62 16.71
N TYR A 169 -2.59 26.21 17.74
CA TYR A 169 -1.30 25.74 18.26
C TYR A 169 -1.08 26.07 19.74
N ILE A 170 -0.19 25.32 20.38
CA ILE A 170 0.25 25.52 21.77
C ILE A 170 1.55 26.30 21.77
N GLU A 171 1.58 27.44 22.45
CA GLU A 171 2.78 28.28 22.58
C GLU A 171 3.66 27.87 23.77
N PHE A 172 4.96 27.75 23.51
CA PHE A 172 5.98 27.65 24.54
C PHE A 172 6.90 28.86 24.52
N ALA A 173 7.01 29.52 25.68
CA ALA A 173 8.02 30.53 25.98
C ALA A 173 9.38 29.92 26.35
#